data_AF-A0A7C7L0Q1-F1
#
_entry.id   AF-A0A7C7L0Q1-F1
#
_cell.length_a   1.000
_cell.length_b   1.000
_cell.length_c   1.000
_cell.angle_alpha   90.00
_cell.angle_beta   90.00
_cell.angle_gamma   90.00
#
_symmetry.space_group_name_H-M   'P 1'
#
loop_
_entity.id
_entity.type
_entity.pdbx_description
1 polymer ?
#
loop_
_entity_poly.entity_id
_entity_poly.type
_entity_poly.pdbx_seq_one_letter_code
_entity_poly.pdbx_strand_id
1 'polypeptide(L)'
;MMYILSRREGLRRSTTEQKVGGKMKKALMLLGGQYHPFRACGEVLREHLRKRGVEVELTEDRKALRKLEGYDLVIVYAEVGKLTPQQEKGLCRFVESGGGFVGVHCASVAEEGRYAELLGSRFAGHGPVTQLQVRLVGDHEVTRRVLDFWVTDEFYFLEPKADFQTVAEGTWQFRNHPLAYVRQYGRGRVFYIALGHDEGVFGNPWFQKLVWRGVRWATGEEEKGPVRIGIVGYGGTFNMGKCHADIVKRTPGLEVTAVCDVDQERLKVAKEEQPRAKLYRNVRDMARDDKVDLGVVVTPHNTHAEVALALIEGGKHVICEKPFTVTVREATQVIEAARKQGVMASVFHNRRWDGDFLTIKKVIADGLIGEVFHIEGYSGGYSHPRHWWRSHKPISGGAIYDWGAHFVDWILNLVPGRM
;
A
#
# COMPACT_ATOMS: atom_id res chain seq x y z
N MET A 1 -22.05 -16.49 -14.23
CA MET A 1 -23.19 -15.64 -13.82
C MET A 1 -23.46 -15.95 -12.36
N MET A 2 -23.61 -14.95 -11.48
CA MET A 2 -23.69 -15.14 -10.02
C MET A 2 -24.90 -14.39 -9.45
N TYR A 3 -25.66 -15.02 -8.55
CA TYR A 3 -26.89 -14.51 -7.92
C TYR A 3 -26.81 -14.64 -6.38
N ILE A 4 -27.41 -13.70 -5.62
CA ILE A 4 -27.28 -13.60 -4.14
C ILE A 4 -28.59 -13.08 -3.48
N LEU A 5 -29.00 -13.55 -2.29
CA LEU A 5 -30.13 -13.04 -1.44
C LEU A 5 -29.73 -12.86 0.06
N SER A 6 -30.62 -12.34 0.94
CA SER A 6 -30.29 -11.76 2.27
C SER A 6 -31.17 -12.02 3.51
N ARG A 7 -30.54 -11.99 4.72
CA ARG A 7 -31.09 -11.57 6.05
C ARG A 7 -30.02 -10.86 6.95
N ARG A 8 -30.28 -10.54 8.24
CA ARG A 8 -29.49 -9.58 9.10
C ARG A 8 -28.97 -10.20 10.41
N GLU A 9 -27.68 -9.98 10.75
CA GLU A 9 -27.11 -9.45 12.02
C GLU A 9 -25.55 -9.47 11.97
N GLY A 10 -24.84 -8.59 12.73
CA GLY A 10 -23.44 -8.18 12.44
C GLY A 10 -22.34 -8.54 13.46
N LEU A 11 -21.06 -8.53 13.04
CA LEU A 11 -19.87 -8.64 13.92
C LEU A 11 -18.51 -8.18 13.29
N ARG A 12 -17.57 -7.73 14.15
CA ARG A 12 -16.22 -7.13 13.87
C ARG A 12 -15.05 -8.15 13.90
N ARG A 13 -13.89 -7.80 13.28
CA ARG A 13 -12.65 -8.62 13.14
C ARG A 13 -11.38 -7.97 13.77
N SER A 14 -10.39 -8.80 14.12
CA SER A 14 -9.06 -8.51 14.73
C SER A 14 -7.90 -8.76 13.73
N THR A 15 -6.75 -8.06 13.88
CA THR A 15 -5.55 -8.18 13.02
C THR A 15 -4.25 -8.34 13.83
N THR A 16 -3.33 -9.18 13.34
CA THR A 16 -2.04 -9.54 13.98
C THR A 16 -0.86 -8.75 13.39
N GLU A 17 0.11 -8.36 14.23
CA GLU A 17 1.24 -7.47 13.91
C GLU A 17 2.49 -8.20 13.37
N GLN A 18 3.19 -7.58 12.40
CA GLN A 18 4.55 -7.93 11.97
C GLN A 18 5.56 -6.92 12.55
N LYS A 19 6.69 -7.41 13.08
CA LYS A 19 7.80 -6.57 13.60
C LYS A 19 8.68 -6.06 12.46
N VAL A 20 8.98 -4.77 12.46
CA VAL A 20 9.93 -4.11 11.54
C VAL A 20 11.31 -4.02 12.20
N GLY A 21 12.34 -4.56 11.55
CA GLY A 21 13.73 -4.53 12.01
C GLY A 21 14.47 -3.25 11.59
N GLY A 22 14.39 -2.20 12.41
CA GLY A 22 15.12 -0.94 12.24
C GLY A 22 15.08 -0.10 13.53
N LYS A 23 15.98 0.88 13.67
CA LYS A 23 15.91 1.85 14.78
C LYS A 23 14.61 2.64 14.65
N MET A 24 13.73 2.53 15.64
CA MET A 24 12.45 3.24 15.62
C MET A 24 12.67 4.75 15.60
N LYS A 25 11.95 5.44 14.72
CA LYS A 25 11.88 6.90 14.70
C LYS A 25 11.02 7.39 15.86
N LYS A 26 11.36 8.52 16.47
CA LYS A 26 10.55 9.12 17.54
C LYS A 26 9.80 10.34 17.05
N ALA A 27 8.49 10.36 17.27
CA ALA A 27 7.61 11.45 16.90
C ALA A 27 6.89 12.01 18.13
N LEU A 28 6.83 13.33 18.24
CA LEU A 28 5.90 14.02 19.14
C LEU A 28 4.65 14.40 18.35
N MET A 29 3.47 13.96 18.77
CA MET A 29 2.20 14.34 18.18
C MET A 29 1.43 15.27 19.11
N LEU A 30 1.29 16.52 18.71
CA LEU A 30 0.48 17.51 19.41
C LEU A 30 -0.99 17.39 18.97
N LEU A 31 -1.85 17.22 19.97
CA LEU A 31 -3.30 17.16 19.85
C LEU A 31 -3.94 18.39 20.51
N GLY A 32 -5.08 18.86 20.02
CA GLY A 32 -5.90 19.81 20.76
C GLY A 32 -6.73 20.77 19.90
N GLY A 33 -7.84 21.23 20.45
CA GLY A 33 -8.82 22.07 19.78
C GLY A 33 -10.21 21.76 20.33
N GLN A 34 -11.26 22.19 19.63
CA GLN A 34 -12.64 22.01 20.10
C GLN A 34 -13.50 21.13 19.20
N TYR A 35 -13.20 21.09 17.89
CA TYR A 35 -14.18 20.63 16.91
C TYR A 35 -13.95 19.22 16.36
N HIS A 36 -12.88 18.53 16.78
CA HIS A 36 -12.50 17.22 16.26
C HIS A 36 -12.28 16.17 17.36
N PRO A 37 -12.42 14.87 17.06
CA PRO A 37 -12.12 13.78 17.99
C PRO A 37 -10.60 13.55 18.11
N PHE A 38 -9.86 14.57 18.56
CA PHE A 38 -8.39 14.62 18.57
C PHE A 38 -7.73 13.38 19.14
N ARG A 39 -8.19 12.93 20.32
CA ARG A 39 -7.65 11.77 21.00
C ARG A 39 -7.88 10.49 20.20
N ALA A 40 -9.10 10.25 19.72
CA ALA A 40 -9.44 9.02 19.00
C ALA A 40 -8.69 8.92 17.66
N CYS A 41 -8.68 10.00 16.87
CA CYS A 41 -7.91 10.08 15.63
C CYS A 41 -6.39 9.94 15.85
N GLY A 42 -5.86 10.64 16.86
CA GLY A 42 -4.45 10.56 17.23
C GLY A 42 -4.02 9.14 17.62
N GLU A 43 -4.89 8.40 18.31
CA GLU A 43 -4.68 6.99 18.65
C GLU A 43 -4.67 6.07 17.42
N VAL A 44 -5.59 6.28 16.47
CA VAL A 44 -5.61 5.54 15.19
C VAL A 44 -4.32 5.77 14.41
N LEU A 45 -3.85 7.02 14.32
CA LEU A 45 -2.63 7.35 13.60
C LEU A 45 -1.37 6.82 14.33
N ARG A 46 -1.30 6.96 15.66
CA ARG A 46 -0.23 6.39 16.49
C ARG A 46 -0.08 4.90 16.23
N GLU A 47 -1.17 4.16 16.26
CA GLU A 47 -1.15 2.71 16.05
C GLU A 47 -0.72 2.34 14.62
N HIS A 48 -1.18 3.10 13.63
CA HIS A 48 -0.77 2.91 12.24
C HIS A 48 0.74 3.12 12.03
N LEU A 49 1.30 4.16 12.66
CA LEU A 49 2.71 4.53 12.57
C LEU A 49 3.62 3.60 13.40
N ARG A 50 3.16 3.15 14.57
CA ARG A 50 3.85 2.17 15.44
C ARG A 50 4.15 0.87 14.69
N LYS A 51 3.17 0.35 13.96
CA LYS A 51 3.33 -0.85 13.11
C LYS A 51 4.36 -0.70 12.00
N ARG A 52 4.80 0.53 11.73
CA ARG A 52 5.72 0.90 10.65
C ARG A 52 7.05 1.46 11.16
N GLY A 53 7.33 1.30 12.46
CA GLY A 53 8.63 1.66 13.04
C GLY A 53 8.75 3.09 13.54
N VAL A 54 7.62 3.77 13.81
CA VAL A 54 7.61 5.11 14.41
C VAL A 54 6.94 5.06 15.78
N GLU A 55 7.69 5.37 16.82
CA GLU A 55 7.19 5.59 18.17
C GLU A 55 6.58 6.98 18.25
N VAL A 56 5.31 7.07 18.67
CA VAL A 56 4.59 8.35 18.75
C VAL A 56 4.19 8.64 20.19
N GLU A 57 4.74 9.72 20.74
CA GLU A 57 4.28 10.32 21.99
C GLU A 57 3.13 11.28 21.71
N LEU A 58 1.96 11.04 22.32
CA LEU A 58 0.81 11.94 22.21
C LEU A 58 0.84 12.97 23.34
N THR A 59 0.63 14.24 23.03
CA THR A 59 0.54 15.31 24.04
C THR A 59 -0.51 16.35 23.67
N GLU A 60 -1.14 16.94 24.67
CA GLU A 60 -1.95 18.16 24.54
C GLU A 60 -1.21 19.39 25.11
N ASP A 61 -0.05 19.18 25.76
CA ASP A 61 0.75 20.25 26.33
C ASP A 61 1.66 20.89 25.27
N ARG A 62 1.24 22.07 24.79
CA ARG A 62 1.99 22.89 23.85
C ARG A 62 3.37 23.30 24.36
N LYS A 63 3.67 23.22 25.66
CA LYS A 63 5.02 23.50 26.20
C LYS A 63 6.05 22.51 25.66
N ALA A 64 5.64 21.31 25.25
CA ALA A 64 6.52 20.32 24.64
C ALA A 64 7.24 20.86 23.39
N LEU A 65 6.62 21.79 22.63
CA LEU A 65 7.24 22.41 21.45
C LEU A 65 8.51 23.23 21.75
N ARG A 66 8.82 23.51 23.02
CA ARG A 66 10.02 24.26 23.42
C ARG A 66 11.28 23.39 23.47
N LYS A 67 11.14 22.07 23.62
CA LYS A 67 12.24 21.11 23.81
C LYS A 67 11.94 19.85 23.00
N LEU A 68 12.56 19.78 21.83
CA LEU A 68 12.33 18.72 20.85
C LEU A 68 13.56 17.82 20.67
N GLU A 69 14.54 17.91 21.59
CA GLU A 69 15.71 17.05 21.58
C GLU A 69 15.30 15.57 21.73
N GLY A 70 15.81 14.71 20.84
CA GLY A 70 15.52 13.28 20.86
C GLY A 70 14.33 12.85 19.99
N TYR A 71 13.60 13.79 19.40
CA TYR A 71 12.59 13.50 18.38
C TYR A 71 13.19 13.61 16.96
N ASP A 72 12.71 12.78 16.06
CA ASP A 72 12.97 12.87 14.61
C ASP A 72 11.87 13.68 13.90
N LEU A 73 10.67 13.75 14.49
CA LEU A 73 9.46 14.26 13.86
C LEU A 73 8.55 14.99 14.87
N VAL A 74 7.91 16.06 14.42
CA VAL A 74 6.72 16.63 15.07
C VAL A 74 5.51 16.47 14.16
N ILE A 75 4.43 15.91 14.69
CA ILE A 75 3.12 15.83 14.05
C ILE A 75 2.17 16.79 14.76
N VAL A 76 1.46 17.62 14.02
CA VAL A 76 0.43 18.51 14.58
C VAL A 76 -0.93 18.08 14.02
N TYR A 77 -1.82 17.66 14.91
CA TYR A 77 -3.25 17.51 14.65
C TYR A 77 -4.00 18.30 15.72
N ALA A 78 -3.93 19.62 15.59
CA ALA A 78 -4.45 20.54 16.57
C ALA A 78 -4.81 21.89 15.94
N GLU A 79 -5.84 22.55 16.46
CA GLU A 79 -6.10 23.97 16.24
C GLU A 79 -5.01 24.79 16.95
N VAL A 80 -3.95 25.14 16.22
CA VAL A 80 -2.75 25.75 16.80
C VAL A 80 -3.03 27.13 17.39
N GLY A 81 -3.86 27.95 16.74
CA GLY A 81 -4.10 29.33 17.17
C GLY A 81 -2.78 30.11 17.34
N LYS A 82 -2.61 30.81 18.46
CA LYS A 82 -1.37 31.53 18.80
C LYS A 82 -0.40 30.66 19.58
N LEU A 83 0.82 30.51 19.05
CA LEU A 83 1.95 29.97 19.82
C LEU A 83 2.66 31.10 20.57
N THR A 84 3.18 30.79 21.76
CA THR A 84 4.11 31.71 22.44
C THR A 84 5.41 31.82 21.65
N PRO A 85 6.15 32.95 21.72
CA PRO A 85 7.41 33.10 20.98
C PRO A 85 8.44 31.99 21.24
N GLN A 86 8.44 31.42 22.45
CA GLN A 86 9.33 30.30 22.79
C GLN A 86 8.92 28.98 22.11
N GLN A 87 7.61 28.71 22.01
CA GLN A 87 7.09 27.50 21.35
C GLN A 87 7.33 27.57 19.85
N GLU A 88 6.99 28.70 19.22
CA GLU A 88 7.22 28.91 17.79
C GLU A 88 8.70 28.81 17.44
N LYS A 89 9.57 29.45 18.23
CA LYS A 89 11.02 29.38 18.05
C LYS A 89 11.57 27.96 18.21
N GLY A 90 11.08 27.20 19.19
CA GLY A 90 11.50 25.81 19.42
C GLY A 90 11.16 24.91 18.23
N LEU A 91 9.91 24.96 17.78
CA LEU A 91 9.43 24.20 16.63
C LEU A 91 10.15 24.60 15.34
N CYS A 92 10.26 25.90 15.04
CA CYS A 92 10.92 26.36 13.82
C CYS A 92 12.39 25.95 13.78
N ARG A 93 13.13 26.11 14.90
CA ARG A 93 14.54 25.68 14.97
C ARG A 93 14.71 24.18 14.78
N PHE A 94 13.81 23.38 15.37
CA PHE A 94 13.83 21.93 15.20
C PHE A 94 13.76 21.56 13.72
N VAL A 95 12.77 22.10 12.99
CA VAL A 95 12.61 21.84 11.55
C VAL A 95 13.77 22.42 10.75
N GLU A 96 14.16 23.69 10.97
CA GLU A 96 15.30 24.32 10.29
C GLU A 96 16.60 23.50 10.43
N SER A 97 16.78 22.84 11.57
CA SER A 97 17.95 22.03 11.85
C SER A 97 17.94 20.64 11.19
N GLY A 98 16.81 20.20 10.61
CA GLY A 98 16.66 18.91 9.94
C GLY A 98 15.55 18.01 10.51
N GLY A 99 14.84 18.45 11.53
CA GLY A 99 13.68 17.73 12.07
C GLY A 99 12.53 17.67 11.05
N GLY A 100 11.81 16.56 11.02
CA GLY A 100 10.63 16.41 10.17
C GLY A 100 9.40 17.11 10.76
N PHE A 101 8.51 17.60 9.91
CA PHE A 101 7.23 18.15 10.35
C PHE A 101 6.07 17.63 9.50
N VAL A 102 4.99 17.20 10.17
CA VAL A 102 3.73 16.79 9.53
C VAL A 102 2.57 17.57 10.13
N GLY A 103 1.88 18.37 9.32
CA GLY A 103 0.62 19.00 9.72
C GLY A 103 -0.58 18.22 9.16
N VAL A 104 -1.60 18.02 9.99
CA VAL A 104 -2.83 17.32 9.62
C VAL A 104 -4.03 18.23 9.88
N HIS A 105 -4.87 18.41 8.86
CA HIS A 105 -6.16 19.09 8.92
C HIS A 105 -6.09 20.48 9.57
N CYS A 106 -6.62 20.60 10.80
CA CYS A 106 -6.66 21.82 11.59
C CYS A 106 -5.28 22.36 12.02
N ALA A 107 -4.18 21.67 11.72
CA ALA A 107 -2.83 22.21 11.88
C ALA A 107 -2.61 23.55 11.14
N SER A 108 -3.40 23.83 10.11
CA SER A 108 -3.41 25.11 9.39
C SER A 108 -4.17 26.24 10.10
N VAL A 109 -4.97 25.92 11.14
CA VAL A 109 -5.71 26.90 11.95
C VAL A 109 -4.75 27.52 12.95
N ALA A 110 -4.01 28.54 12.50
CA ALA A 110 -3.01 29.26 13.28
C ALA A 110 -3.09 30.78 13.03
N GLU A 111 -2.62 31.57 14.00
CA GLU A 111 -2.39 33.00 13.79
C GLU A 111 -1.22 33.23 12.81
N GLU A 112 -1.11 34.47 12.30
CA GLU A 112 0.05 34.85 11.48
C GLU A 112 1.36 34.78 12.27
N GLY A 113 2.44 34.42 11.58
CA GLY A 113 3.75 34.25 12.18
C GLY A 113 4.61 33.21 11.48
N ARG A 114 5.73 32.87 12.10
CA ARG A 114 6.69 31.91 11.55
C ARG A 114 6.12 30.49 11.47
N TYR A 115 5.16 30.14 12.33
CA TYR A 115 4.49 28.84 12.22
C TYR A 115 3.75 28.70 10.88
N ALA A 116 2.98 29.71 10.46
CA ALA A 116 2.26 29.67 9.19
C ALA A 116 3.24 29.66 8.00
N GLU A 117 4.35 30.39 8.10
CA GLU A 117 5.43 30.32 7.12
C GLU A 117 6.12 28.95 7.08
N LEU A 118 6.33 28.29 8.24
CA LEU A 118 6.88 26.94 8.34
C LEU A 118 5.93 25.92 7.71
N LEU A 119 4.65 25.99 8.06
CA LEU A 119 3.63 25.11 7.49
C LEU A 119 3.46 25.35 5.99
N GLY A 120 3.65 26.59 5.53
CA GLY A 120 3.52 27.02 4.15
C GLY A 120 2.11 27.48 3.76
N SER A 121 1.13 27.33 4.64
CA SER A 121 -0.23 27.84 4.44
C SER A 121 -0.91 28.17 5.77
N ARG A 122 -2.04 28.87 5.70
CA ARG A 122 -2.98 29.02 6.81
C ARG A 122 -4.39 28.63 6.36
N PHE A 123 -5.22 28.30 7.33
CA PHE A 123 -6.65 28.12 7.14
C PHE A 123 -7.30 29.42 6.65
N ALA A 124 -8.07 29.34 5.56
CA ALA A 124 -8.83 30.45 4.99
C ALA A 124 -10.35 30.25 5.09
N GLY A 125 -10.80 29.02 5.38
CA GLY A 125 -12.20 28.66 5.50
C GLY A 125 -12.43 27.19 5.19
N HIS A 126 -13.69 26.76 5.26
CA HIS A 126 -14.07 25.38 4.99
C HIS A 126 -15.39 25.28 4.22
N GLY A 127 -15.58 24.17 3.50
CA GLY A 127 -16.85 23.74 2.94
C GLY A 127 -17.60 22.79 3.90
N PRO A 128 -18.81 22.33 3.54
CA PRO A 128 -19.49 21.27 4.26
C PRO A 128 -18.73 19.94 4.21
N VAL A 129 -19.00 19.07 5.17
CA VAL A 129 -18.61 17.66 5.11
C VAL A 129 -19.32 17.01 3.92
N THR A 130 -18.54 16.49 2.98
CA THR A 130 -19.07 15.85 1.76
C THR A 130 -18.10 14.82 1.21
N GLN A 131 -18.54 14.04 0.24
CA GLN A 131 -17.66 13.11 -0.46
C GLN A 131 -16.76 13.87 -1.43
N LEU A 132 -15.45 13.69 -1.28
CA LEU A 132 -14.40 14.36 -2.04
C LEU A 132 -13.58 13.33 -2.81
N GLN A 133 -13.27 13.65 -4.06
CA GLN A 133 -12.24 12.94 -4.80
C GLN A 133 -10.89 13.59 -4.53
N VAL A 134 -9.97 12.80 -3.97
CA VAL A 134 -8.57 13.18 -3.78
C VAL A 134 -7.81 12.68 -5.00
N ARG A 135 -7.30 13.62 -5.79
CA ARG A 135 -6.46 13.33 -6.96
C ARG A 135 -5.00 13.55 -6.60
N LEU A 136 -4.16 12.56 -6.88
CA LEU A 136 -2.73 12.66 -6.65
C LEU A 136 -2.09 13.38 -7.83
N VAL A 137 -1.26 14.37 -7.55
CA VAL A 137 -0.63 15.21 -8.57
C VAL A 137 0.88 15.31 -8.38
N GLY A 138 1.57 15.55 -9.49
CA GLY A 138 3.03 15.61 -9.54
C GLY A 138 3.71 14.23 -9.43
N ASP A 139 4.97 14.16 -9.88
CA ASP A 139 5.84 13.02 -9.59
C ASP A 139 6.60 13.30 -8.28
N HIS A 140 6.14 12.69 -7.19
CA HIS A 140 6.78 12.80 -5.89
C HIS A 140 6.74 11.45 -5.15
N GLU A 141 7.78 11.13 -4.39
CA GLU A 141 7.90 9.85 -3.68
C GLU A 141 6.74 9.58 -2.70
N VAL A 142 6.16 10.64 -2.15
CA VAL A 142 4.96 10.58 -1.29
C VAL A 142 3.76 9.98 -2.03
N THR A 143 3.61 10.22 -3.34
CA THR A 143 2.42 9.84 -4.12
C THR A 143 2.64 8.66 -5.06
N ARG A 144 3.89 8.31 -5.42
CA ARG A 144 4.19 7.18 -6.32
C ARG A 144 3.53 5.86 -5.91
N ARG A 145 2.59 5.31 -6.67
CA ARG A 145 1.83 4.08 -6.32
C ARG A 145 0.75 4.30 -5.24
N VAL A 146 0.28 5.53 -5.07
CA VAL A 146 -0.99 5.86 -4.41
C VAL A 146 -1.99 6.15 -5.53
N LEU A 147 -3.16 5.51 -5.46
CA LEU A 147 -4.23 5.74 -6.43
C LEU A 147 -5.10 6.89 -5.95
N ASP A 148 -5.75 7.57 -6.88
CA ASP A 148 -6.83 8.50 -6.56
C ASP A 148 -7.89 7.78 -5.72
N PHE A 149 -8.42 8.49 -4.73
CA PHE A 149 -9.33 7.88 -3.77
C PHE A 149 -10.44 8.84 -3.36
N TRP A 150 -11.53 8.24 -2.90
CA TRP A 150 -12.67 8.95 -2.36
C TRP A 150 -12.63 8.92 -0.84
N VAL A 151 -13.02 10.02 -0.22
CA VAL A 151 -13.15 10.18 1.23
C VAL A 151 -14.30 11.13 1.53
N THR A 152 -15.05 10.89 2.59
CA THR A 152 -16.02 11.87 3.11
C THR A 152 -15.29 12.69 4.16
N ASP A 153 -15.13 13.99 3.91
CA ASP A 153 -14.34 14.88 4.76
C ASP A 153 -14.81 16.34 4.60
N GLU A 154 -14.29 17.21 5.45
CA GLU A 154 -14.48 18.66 5.38
C GLU A 154 -13.46 19.31 4.44
N PHE A 155 -13.94 20.06 3.44
CA PHE A 155 -13.06 20.68 2.45
C PHE A 155 -12.40 21.95 2.99
N TYR A 156 -11.10 21.91 3.29
CA TYR A 156 -10.36 23.07 3.78
C TYR A 156 -9.84 23.96 2.63
N PHE A 157 -10.10 25.26 2.73
CA PHE A 157 -9.47 26.27 1.88
C PHE A 157 -8.22 26.80 2.58
N LEU A 158 -7.13 26.89 1.82
CA LEU A 158 -5.83 27.29 2.33
C LEU A 158 -5.39 28.57 1.65
N GLU A 159 -4.89 29.51 2.45
CA GLU A 159 -4.14 30.65 1.94
C GLU A 159 -2.65 30.33 1.99
N PRO A 160 -1.95 30.35 0.84
CA PRO A 160 -0.50 30.13 0.81
C PRO A 160 0.25 31.21 1.60
N LYS A 161 1.21 30.78 2.40
CA LYS A 161 2.15 31.64 3.15
C LYS A 161 3.60 31.44 2.75
N ALA A 162 3.89 30.39 1.99
CA ALA A 162 5.17 30.16 1.33
C ALA A 162 4.98 29.21 0.14
N ASP A 163 6.01 29.07 -0.69
CA ASP A 163 6.00 28.08 -1.77
C ASP A 163 5.99 26.65 -1.23
N PHE A 164 5.21 25.80 -1.91
CA PHE A 164 5.11 24.37 -1.67
C PHE A 164 4.80 23.63 -2.98
N GLN A 165 5.16 22.35 -3.03
CA GLN A 165 4.77 21.45 -4.10
C GLN A 165 3.51 20.70 -3.70
N THR A 166 2.39 20.98 -4.38
CA THR A 166 1.16 20.21 -4.23
C THR A 166 1.38 18.77 -4.69
N VAL A 167 0.94 17.82 -3.85
CA VAL A 167 1.02 16.38 -4.13
C VAL A 167 -0.36 15.71 -4.16
N ALA A 168 -1.37 16.36 -3.59
CA ALA A 168 -2.76 15.96 -3.79
C ALA A 168 -3.66 17.20 -3.86
N GLU A 169 -4.71 17.11 -4.67
CA GLU A 169 -5.70 18.17 -4.86
C GLU A 169 -7.12 17.61 -4.83
N GLY A 170 -8.07 18.51 -4.61
CA GLY A 170 -9.50 18.26 -4.74
C GLY A 170 -10.16 19.37 -5.53
N THR A 171 -11.26 19.05 -6.21
CA THR A 171 -12.01 20.03 -6.99
C THR A 171 -13.15 20.61 -6.15
N TRP A 172 -13.19 21.93 -6.02
CA TRP A 172 -14.30 22.67 -5.40
C TRP A 172 -14.74 23.80 -6.33
N GLN A 173 -16.04 23.89 -6.61
CA GLN A 173 -16.61 24.93 -7.50
C GLN A 173 -15.79 25.15 -8.79
N PHE A 174 -15.49 24.04 -9.49
CA PHE A 174 -14.72 24.02 -10.75
C PHE A 174 -13.26 24.48 -10.65
N ARG A 175 -12.71 24.61 -9.43
CA ARG A 175 -11.29 24.93 -9.20
C ARG A 175 -10.61 23.83 -8.41
N ASN A 176 -9.35 23.57 -8.73
CA ASN A 176 -8.52 22.67 -7.95
C ASN A 176 -7.93 23.40 -6.76
N HIS A 177 -7.98 22.78 -5.59
CA HIS A 177 -7.37 23.27 -4.36
C HIS A 177 -6.40 22.23 -3.79
N PRO A 178 -5.29 22.65 -3.19
CA PRO A 178 -4.35 21.74 -2.57
C PRO A 178 -4.99 21.03 -1.36
N LEU A 179 -4.94 19.70 -1.36
CA LEU A 179 -5.35 18.84 -0.24
C LEU A 179 -4.16 18.19 0.46
N ALA A 180 -3.00 18.09 -0.20
CA ALA A 180 -1.74 17.76 0.44
C ALA A 180 -0.57 18.37 -0.33
N TYR A 181 0.49 18.74 0.39
CA TYR A 181 1.68 19.31 -0.22
C TYR A 181 2.93 19.01 0.60
N VAL A 182 4.08 19.21 -0.03
CA VAL A 182 5.41 19.09 0.57
C VAL A 182 6.21 20.36 0.38
N ARG A 183 7.11 20.68 1.31
CA ARG A 183 8.09 21.76 1.16
C ARG A 183 9.31 21.57 2.05
N GLN A 184 10.38 22.30 1.74
CA GLN A 184 11.55 22.40 2.61
C GLN A 184 11.44 23.62 3.53
N TYR A 185 12.00 23.51 4.73
CA TYR A 185 12.14 24.61 5.68
C TYR A 185 13.48 24.50 6.40
N GLY A 186 14.45 25.33 6.01
CA GLY A 186 15.85 25.12 6.37
C GLY A 186 16.35 23.77 5.85
N ARG A 187 16.91 22.93 6.72
CA ARG A 187 17.32 21.55 6.38
C ARG A 187 16.20 20.52 6.57
N GLY A 188 15.07 20.93 7.16
CA GLY A 188 13.93 20.05 7.44
C GLY A 188 12.96 19.95 6.27
N ARG A 189 12.04 18.99 6.42
CA ARG A 189 11.03 18.65 5.43
C ARG A 189 9.65 18.70 6.09
N VAL A 190 8.73 19.39 5.42
CA VAL A 190 7.37 19.68 5.88
C VAL A 190 6.37 19.03 4.94
N PHE A 191 5.58 18.09 5.45
CA PHE A 191 4.42 17.54 4.75
C PHE A 191 3.14 18.06 5.41
N TYR A 192 2.16 18.43 4.62
CA TYR A 192 0.85 18.81 5.12
C TYR A 192 -0.25 18.08 4.35
N ILE A 193 -1.30 17.71 5.05
CA ILE A 193 -2.53 17.17 4.49
C ILE A 193 -3.73 17.88 5.11
N ALA A 194 -4.62 18.41 4.27
CA ALA A 194 -5.81 19.14 4.67
C ALA A 194 -6.94 18.22 5.15
N LEU A 195 -6.85 16.92 4.85
CA LEU A 195 -7.80 15.90 5.26
C LEU A 195 -7.62 15.52 6.74
N GLY A 196 -8.69 15.13 7.41
CA GLY A 196 -8.64 14.59 8.78
C GLY A 196 -9.71 15.08 9.74
N HIS A 197 -10.95 15.28 9.29
CA HIS A 197 -12.03 15.78 10.16
C HIS A 197 -12.43 14.81 11.29
N ASP A 198 -12.47 13.49 11.01
CA ASP A 198 -12.99 12.47 11.95
C ASP A 198 -12.30 11.08 11.85
N GLU A 199 -12.73 10.12 12.68
CA GLU A 199 -12.16 8.77 12.67
C GLU A 199 -12.40 8.01 11.35
N GLY A 200 -13.43 8.36 10.59
CA GLY A 200 -13.71 7.79 9.27
C GLY A 200 -12.60 8.10 8.28
N VAL A 201 -12.11 9.34 8.28
CA VAL A 201 -10.94 9.76 7.49
C VAL A 201 -9.67 9.06 7.97
N PHE A 202 -9.43 9.04 9.29
CA PHE A 202 -8.27 8.36 9.86
C PHE A 202 -8.29 6.84 9.65
N GLY A 203 -9.46 6.24 9.50
CA GLY A 203 -9.65 4.84 9.13
C GLY A 203 -9.48 4.55 7.63
N ASN A 204 -9.47 5.58 6.77
CA ASN A 204 -9.32 5.40 5.34
C ASN A 204 -7.89 4.92 5.00
N PRO A 205 -7.73 3.76 4.31
CA PRO A 205 -6.41 3.18 4.06
C PRO A 205 -5.52 4.04 3.16
N TRP A 206 -6.10 4.84 2.27
CA TRP A 206 -5.36 5.74 1.38
C TRP A 206 -4.89 6.99 2.09
N PHE A 207 -5.71 7.57 2.97
CA PHE A 207 -5.30 8.63 3.89
C PHE A 207 -4.13 8.16 4.76
N GLN A 208 -4.28 7.02 5.43
CA GLN A 208 -3.22 6.46 6.27
C GLN A 208 -1.92 6.22 5.49
N LYS A 209 -2.02 5.68 4.26
CA LYS A 209 -0.87 5.46 3.38
C LYS A 209 -0.17 6.77 3.00
N LEU A 210 -0.94 7.83 2.70
CA LEU A 210 -0.40 9.12 2.32
C LEU A 210 0.31 9.81 3.51
N VAL A 211 -0.32 9.80 4.70
CA VAL A 211 0.29 10.31 5.94
C VAL A 211 1.56 9.55 6.28
N TRP A 212 1.54 8.21 6.23
CA TRP A 212 2.73 7.39 6.46
C TRP A 212 3.88 7.78 5.53
N ARG A 213 3.60 7.99 4.25
CA ARG A 213 4.64 8.38 3.29
C ARG A 213 5.13 9.80 3.48
N GLY A 214 4.24 10.72 3.86
CA GLY A 214 4.62 12.07 4.31
C GLY A 214 5.55 12.02 5.51
N VAL A 215 5.28 11.15 6.49
CA VAL A 215 6.14 10.91 7.67
C VAL A 215 7.52 10.39 7.27
N ARG A 216 7.60 9.35 6.42
CA ARG A 216 8.89 8.81 5.94
C ARG A 216 9.70 9.89 5.23
N TRP A 217 9.04 10.62 4.34
CA TRP A 217 9.67 11.69 3.58
C TRP A 217 10.18 12.80 4.51
N ALA A 218 9.35 13.26 5.45
CA ALA A 218 9.67 14.32 6.39
C ALA A 218 10.84 13.94 7.32
N THR A 219 10.98 12.66 7.66
CA THR A 219 12.08 12.14 8.51
C THR A 219 13.35 11.78 7.75
N GLY A 220 13.41 12.13 6.46
CA GLY A 220 14.61 11.96 5.63
C GLY A 220 14.85 10.53 5.15
N GLU A 221 13.86 9.63 5.25
CA GLU A 221 14.00 8.31 4.64
C GLU A 221 14.02 8.43 3.12
N GLU A 222 15.05 7.86 2.49
CA GLU A 222 15.16 7.83 1.03
C GLU A 222 14.21 6.79 0.42
N GLU A 223 13.57 7.14 -0.70
CA GLU A 223 12.93 6.16 -1.55
C GLU A 223 13.99 5.18 -2.09
N LYS A 224 13.85 3.90 -1.75
CA LYS A 224 14.66 2.84 -2.37
C LYS A 224 14.34 2.77 -3.87
N GLY A 225 15.34 2.39 -4.67
CA GLY A 225 15.17 2.13 -6.10
C GLY A 225 14.05 1.13 -6.41
N PRO A 226 13.72 0.93 -7.71
CA PRO A 226 12.65 0.04 -8.11
C PRO A 226 12.87 -1.37 -7.54
N VAL A 227 11.78 -2.06 -7.23
CA VAL A 227 11.85 -3.48 -6.84
C VAL A 227 12.23 -4.28 -8.08
N ARG A 228 13.35 -4.98 -7.99
CA ARG A 228 13.94 -5.72 -9.12
C ARG A 228 13.35 -7.13 -9.19
N ILE A 229 12.70 -7.42 -10.30
CA ILE A 229 11.87 -8.60 -10.50
C ILE A 229 12.59 -9.62 -11.37
N GLY A 230 12.65 -10.87 -10.90
CA GLY A 230 13.02 -12.04 -11.68
C GLY A 230 11.79 -12.83 -12.11
N ILE A 231 11.60 -13.08 -13.41
CA ILE A 231 10.52 -13.92 -13.91
C ILE A 231 11.04 -15.36 -14.07
N VAL A 232 10.40 -16.34 -13.41
CA VAL A 232 10.73 -17.77 -13.55
C VAL A 232 9.65 -18.48 -14.34
N GLY A 233 9.98 -18.95 -15.54
CA GLY A 233 9.04 -19.49 -16.51
C GLY A 233 8.60 -18.41 -17.51
N TYR A 234 9.20 -18.45 -18.70
CA TYR A 234 8.89 -17.60 -19.86
C TYR A 234 8.25 -18.42 -20.99
N GLY A 235 7.48 -19.44 -20.61
CA GLY A 235 6.87 -20.41 -21.52
C GLY A 235 5.94 -19.74 -22.55
N GLY A 236 5.92 -20.29 -23.77
CA GLY A 236 5.13 -19.74 -24.90
C GLY A 236 3.63 -20.01 -24.80
N THR A 237 3.18 -20.83 -23.85
CA THR A 237 1.75 -21.14 -23.69
C THR A 237 1.03 -19.99 -23.00
N PHE A 238 0.15 -19.30 -23.73
CA PHE A 238 -0.50 -18.04 -23.33
C PHE A 238 0.46 -16.89 -23.00
N ASN A 239 1.76 -17.08 -23.22
CA ASN A 239 2.81 -16.10 -22.94
C ASN A 239 2.73 -15.52 -21.52
N MET A 240 2.39 -16.33 -20.51
CA MET A 240 2.17 -15.81 -19.15
C MET A 240 3.41 -15.12 -18.57
N GLY A 241 4.62 -15.63 -18.82
CA GLY A 241 5.86 -14.96 -18.40
C GLY A 241 6.03 -13.57 -19.01
N LYS A 242 5.70 -13.42 -20.30
CA LYS A 242 5.66 -12.12 -20.98
C LYS A 242 4.57 -11.21 -20.41
N CYS A 243 3.36 -11.73 -20.19
CA CYS A 243 2.27 -10.97 -19.58
C CYS A 243 2.68 -10.39 -18.22
N HIS A 244 3.31 -11.19 -17.37
CA HIS A 244 3.87 -10.73 -16.09
C HIS A 244 4.96 -9.68 -16.28
N ALA A 245 5.90 -9.89 -17.20
CA ALA A 245 6.94 -8.91 -17.50
C ALA A 245 6.36 -7.58 -18.01
N ASP A 246 5.32 -7.62 -18.84
CA ASP A 246 4.63 -6.44 -19.36
C ASP A 246 3.85 -5.70 -18.25
N ILE A 247 3.23 -6.43 -17.32
CA ILE A 247 2.59 -5.84 -16.12
C ILE A 247 3.64 -5.14 -15.25
N VAL A 248 4.80 -5.76 -15.03
CA VAL A 248 5.91 -5.16 -14.29
C VAL A 248 6.37 -3.86 -14.95
N LYS A 249 6.62 -3.86 -16.27
CA LYS A 249 7.03 -2.66 -17.02
C LYS A 249 6.04 -1.49 -16.91
N ARG A 250 4.74 -1.80 -16.83
CA ARG A 250 3.67 -0.79 -16.73
C ARG A 250 3.43 -0.31 -15.29
N THR A 251 4.10 -0.89 -14.31
CA THR A 251 3.90 -0.57 -12.89
C THR A 251 5.08 0.27 -12.37
N PRO A 252 4.88 1.56 -12.06
CA PRO A 252 5.95 2.41 -11.53
C PRO A 252 6.60 1.83 -10.28
N GLY A 253 7.93 1.87 -10.23
CA GLY A 253 8.72 1.37 -9.11
C GLY A 253 8.96 -0.14 -9.14
N LEU A 254 8.63 -0.85 -10.23
CA LEU A 254 9.06 -2.22 -10.49
C LEU A 254 9.91 -2.27 -11.76
N GLU A 255 10.84 -3.22 -11.83
CA GLU A 255 11.70 -3.41 -13.00
C GLU A 255 11.98 -4.89 -13.24
N VAL A 256 11.90 -5.37 -14.48
CA VAL A 256 12.35 -6.74 -14.83
C VAL A 256 13.87 -6.73 -14.99
N THR A 257 14.58 -7.39 -14.07
CA THR A 257 16.05 -7.48 -14.09
C THR A 257 16.58 -8.87 -14.43
N ALA A 258 15.75 -9.90 -14.29
CA ALA A 258 16.12 -11.27 -14.58
C ALA A 258 14.99 -12.09 -15.21
N VAL A 259 15.36 -13.05 -16.05
CA VAL A 259 14.46 -14.10 -16.54
C VAL A 259 15.15 -15.45 -16.39
N CYS A 260 14.43 -16.43 -15.84
CA CYS A 260 14.89 -17.80 -15.68
C CYS A 260 13.96 -18.76 -16.42
N ASP A 261 14.52 -19.59 -17.29
CA ASP A 261 13.80 -20.67 -17.97
C ASP A 261 14.77 -21.83 -18.25
N VAL A 262 14.25 -23.06 -18.20
CA VAL A 262 15.03 -24.27 -18.48
C VAL A 262 15.26 -24.44 -19.99
N ASP A 263 14.33 -23.93 -20.80
CA ASP A 263 14.33 -23.98 -22.27
C ASP A 263 15.11 -22.78 -22.85
N GLN A 264 16.17 -23.07 -23.61
CA GLN A 264 16.99 -22.05 -24.26
C GLN A 264 16.21 -21.23 -25.29
N GLU A 265 15.25 -21.83 -25.99
CA GLU A 265 14.46 -21.10 -26.98
C GLU A 265 13.55 -20.08 -26.29
N ARG A 266 13.05 -20.38 -25.09
CA ARG A 266 12.31 -19.40 -24.29
C ARG A 266 13.21 -18.28 -23.78
N LEU A 267 14.45 -18.58 -23.42
CA LEU A 267 15.41 -17.54 -23.04
C LEU A 267 15.78 -16.61 -24.20
N LYS A 268 15.87 -17.12 -25.43
CA LYS A 268 16.07 -16.28 -26.63
C LYS A 268 14.92 -15.29 -26.81
N VAL A 269 13.67 -15.78 -26.76
CA VAL A 269 12.47 -14.92 -26.83
C VAL A 269 12.47 -13.90 -25.68
N ALA A 270 12.77 -14.34 -24.45
CA ALA A 270 12.87 -13.44 -23.31
C ALA A 270 13.94 -12.36 -23.51
N LYS A 271 15.08 -12.68 -24.12
CA LYS A 271 16.15 -11.71 -24.39
C LYS A 271 15.73 -10.64 -25.38
N GLU A 272 15.00 -11.02 -26.43
CA GLU A 272 14.47 -10.09 -27.42
C GLU A 272 13.44 -9.13 -26.79
N GLU A 273 12.52 -9.65 -25.98
CA GLU A 273 11.45 -8.86 -25.36
C GLU A 273 11.91 -8.10 -24.10
N GLN A 274 12.93 -8.61 -23.41
CA GLN A 274 13.48 -8.11 -22.14
C GLN A 274 15.01 -7.91 -22.29
N PRO A 275 15.49 -7.00 -23.15
CA PRO A 275 16.91 -6.89 -23.51
C PRO A 275 17.83 -6.57 -22.32
N ARG A 276 17.30 -5.91 -21.28
CA ARG A 276 18.03 -5.56 -20.06
C ARG A 276 18.07 -6.69 -19.02
N ALA A 277 17.22 -7.70 -19.17
CA ALA A 277 17.18 -8.80 -18.21
C ALA A 277 18.41 -9.71 -18.37
N LYS A 278 18.96 -10.14 -17.24
CA LYS A 278 19.95 -11.22 -17.17
C LYS A 278 19.22 -12.56 -17.26
N LEU A 279 19.73 -13.46 -18.09
CA LEU A 279 19.12 -14.76 -18.34
C LEU A 279 19.74 -15.82 -17.44
N TYR A 280 18.91 -16.72 -16.95
CA TYR A 280 19.28 -17.83 -16.08
C TYR A 280 18.67 -19.14 -16.58
N ARG A 281 19.42 -20.23 -16.47
CA ARG A 281 18.90 -21.59 -16.69
C ARG A 281 18.51 -22.32 -15.41
N ASN A 282 18.94 -21.79 -14.27
CA ASN A 282 18.75 -22.38 -12.95
C ASN A 282 18.23 -21.31 -11.99
N VAL A 283 17.11 -21.58 -11.32
CA VAL A 283 16.50 -20.65 -10.38
C VAL A 283 17.40 -20.35 -9.18
N ARG A 284 18.22 -21.31 -8.72
CA ARG A 284 19.14 -21.11 -7.59
C ARG A 284 20.24 -20.11 -7.92
N ASP A 285 20.68 -20.06 -9.18
CA ASP A 285 21.66 -19.06 -9.62
C ASP A 285 21.03 -17.66 -9.69
N MET A 286 19.77 -17.56 -10.16
CA MET A 286 19.02 -16.31 -10.12
C MET A 286 18.75 -15.85 -8.67
N ALA A 287 18.46 -16.78 -7.78
CA ALA A 287 18.20 -16.51 -6.36
C ALA A 287 19.45 -16.01 -5.61
N ARG A 288 20.66 -16.23 -6.14
CA ARG A 288 21.91 -15.67 -5.58
C ARG A 288 22.25 -14.30 -6.13
N ASP A 289 21.51 -13.79 -7.12
CA ASP A 289 21.78 -12.48 -7.71
C ASP A 289 21.25 -11.37 -6.81
N ASP A 290 22.14 -10.52 -6.31
CA ASP A 290 21.78 -9.32 -5.55
C ASP A 290 21.06 -8.26 -6.39
N LYS A 291 20.88 -8.49 -7.70
CA LYS A 291 20.03 -7.70 -8.62
C LYS A 291 18.59 -8.20 -8.74
N VAL A 292 18.19 -9.18 -7.94
CA VAL A 292 16.79 -9.64 -7.83
C VAL A 292 16.33 -9.46 -6.38
N ASP A 293 15.19 -8.81 -6.20
CA ASP A 293 14.52 -8.61 -4.91
C ASP A 293 13.30 -9.53 -4.75
N LEU A 294 12.59 -9.77 -5.86
CA LEU A 294 11.35 -10.55 -5.91
C LEU A 294 11.33 -11.47 -7.13
N GLY A 295 11.00 -12.74 -6.94
CA GLY A 295 10.75 -13.70 -8.00
C GLY A 295 9.25 -13.89 -8.28
N VAL A 296 8.87 -13.86 -9.56
CA VAL A 296 7.53 -14.22 -10.04
C VAL A 296 7.58 -15.62 -10.65
N VAL A 297 6.90 -16.59 -10.05
CA VAL A 297 6.90 -18.00 -10.45
C VAL A 297 5.72 -18.26 -11.38
N VAL A 298 6.02 -18.62 -12.63
CA VAL A 298 5.06 -18.81 -13.75
C VAL A 298 5.35 -20.14 -14.45
N THR A 299 5.66 -21.18 -13.67
CA THR A 299 6.04 -22.51 -14.15
C THR A 299 4.83 -23.49 -14.12
N PRO A 300 4.95 -24.76 -14.57
CA PRO A 300 3.88 -25.74 -14.37
C PRO A 300 3.58 -25.98 -12.88
N HIS A 301 2.32 -26.25 -12.52
CA HIS A 301 1.85 -26.19 -11.12
C HIS A 301 2.66 -27.08 -10.15
N ASN A 302 3.05 -28.28 -10.59
CA ASN A 302 3.84 -29.23 -9.80
C ASN A 302 5.26 -28.74 -9.46
N THR A 303 5.74 -27.68 -10.09
CA THR A 303 7.09 -27.11 -9.85
C THR A 303 7.05 -25.85 -8.98
N HIS A 304 5.88 -25.29 -8.71
CA HIS A 304 5.74 -24.02 -7.98
C HIS A 304 6.46 -24.03 -6.63
N ALA A 305 6.26 -25.09 -5.84
CA ALA A 305 6.81 -25.20 -4.49
C ALA A 305 8.35 -25.23 -4.50
N GLU A 306 8.95 -26.06 -5.35
CA GLU A 306 10.41 -26.17 -5.47
C GLU A 306 11.03 -24.83 -5.90
N VAL A 307 10.45 -24.19 -6.91
CA VAL A 307 10.93 -22.91 -7.44
C VAL A 307 10.79 -21.79 -6.40
N ALA A 308 9.65 -21.72 -5.72
CA ALA A 308 9.40 -20.74 -4.67
C ALA A 308 10.37 -20.92 -3.49
N LEU A 309 10.60 -22.16 -3.05
CA LEU A 309 11.56 -22.47 -1.97
C LEU A 309 12.98 -22.05 -2.36
N ALA A 310 13.42 -22.32 -3.59
CA ALA A 310 14.76 -21.92 -4.04
C ALA A 310 14.96 -20.39 -4.02
N LEU A 311 13.92 -19.62 -4.38
CA LEU A 311 13.93 -18.16 -4.30
C LEU A 311 13.97 -17.66 -2.85
N ILE A 312 13.13 -18.26 -1.99
CA ILE A 312 13.06 -17.92 -0.56
C ILE A 312 14.39 -18.23 0.12
N GLU A 313 15.02 -19.37 -0.17
CA GLU A 313 16.36 -19.74 0.36
C GLU A 313 17.43 -18.70 -0.03
N GLY A 314 17.30 -18.06 -1.20
CA GLY A 314 18.13 -16.93 -1.63
C GLY A 314 17.74 -15.58 -1.02
N GLY A 315 16.81 -15.55 -0.06
CA GLY A 315 16.32 -14.32 0.57
C GLY A 315 15.41 -13.48 -0.32
N LYS A 316 14.82 -14.05 -1.38
CA LYS A 316 13.97 -13.32 -2.32
C LYS A 316 12.51 -13.37 -1.91
N HIS A 317 11.79 -12.28 -2.12
CA HIS A 317 10.32 -12.28 -2.05
C HIS A 317 9.76 -13.12 -3.20
N VAL A 318 8.56 -13.70 -3.03
CA VAL A 318 7.94 -14.56 -4.04
C VAL A 318 6.50 -14.16 -4.30
N ILE A 319 6.16 -14.05 -5.59
CA ILE A 319 4.77 -14.10 -6.09
C ILE A 319 4.66 -15.34 -6.97
N CYS A 320 3.77 -16.25 -6.62
CA CYS A 320 3.56 -17.48 -7.39
C CYS A 320 2.24 -17.44 -8.13
N GLU A 321 2.21 -17.89 -9.38
CA GLU A 321 0.96 -18.14 -10.09
C GLU A 321 0.05 -19.10 -9.33
N LYS A 322 -1.24 -19.00 -9.63
CA LYS A 322 -2.24 -19.97 -9.12
C LYS A 322 -2.19 -21.26 -9.95
N PRO A 323 -2.58 -22.41 -9.37
CA PRO A 323 -2.75 -22.66 -7.95
C PRO A 323 -1.42 -22.51 -7.22
N PHE A 324 -1.44 -22.12 -5.95
CA PHE A 324 -0.21 -21.85 -5.21
C PHE A 324 0.76 -23.06 -5.23
N THR A 325 0.24 -24.25 -4.97
CA THR A 325 0.92 -25.55 -5.06
C THR A 325 -0.11 -26.63 -5.39
N VAL A 326 0.35 -27.86 -5.68
CA VAL A 326 -0.55 -29.00 -5.95
C VAL A 326 -1.01 -29.66 -4.65
N THR A 327 -0.25 -29.53 -3.56
CA THR A 327 -0.64 -30.06 -2.24
C THR A 327 -0.60 -29.02 -1.14
N VAL A 328 -1.44 -29.18 -0.11
CA VAL A 328 -1.43 -28.33 1.10
C VAL A 328 -0.08 -28.43 1.82
N ARG A 329 0.54 -29.61 1.85
CA ARG A 329 1.85 -29.82 2.47
C ARG A 329 2.92 -28.91 1.86
N GLU A 330 2.97 -28.85 0.53
CA GLU A 330 3.89 -27.96 -0.19
C GLU A 330 3.59 -26.48 0.10
N ALA A 331 2.32 -26.09 0.11
CA ALA A 331 1.93 -24.71 0.45
C ALA A 331 2.42 -24.33 1.86
N THR A 332 2.22 -25.21 2.85
CA THR A 332 2.71 -25.01 4.21
C THR A 332 4.22 -24.84 4.26
N GLN A 333 4.98 -25.68 3.55
CA GLN A 333 6.44 -25.58 3.48
C GLN A 333 6.90 -24.22 2.94
N VAL A 334 6.29 -23.74 1.85
CA VAL A 334 6.62 -22.41 1.27
C VAL A 334 6.30 -21.29 2.27
N ILE A 335 5.14 -21.34 2.93
CA ILE A 335 4.72 -20.32 3.91
C ILE A 335 5.67 -20.28 5.11
N GLU A 336 6.03 -21.44 5.66
CA GLU A 336 6.95 -21.54 6.81
C GLU A 336 8.35 -21.07 6.45
N ALA A 337 8.87 -21.46 5.28
CA ALA A 337 10.16 -21.00 4.79
C ALA A 337 10.19 -19.48 4.61
N ALA A 338 9.15 -18.90 4.00
CA ALA A 338 9.05 -17.45 3.80
C ALA A 338 9.03 -16.68 5.14
N ARG A 339 8.25 -17.17 6.11
CA ARG A 339 8.22 -16.61 7.48
C ARG A 339 9.56 -16.71 8.17
N LYS A 340 10.23 -17.86 8.10
CA LYS A 340 11.55 -18.09 8.71
C LYS A 340 12.61 -17.16 8.12
N GLN A 341 12.59 -16.95 6.81
CA GLN A 341 13.52 -16.06 6.12
C GLN A 341 13.17 -14.57 6.27
N GLY A 342 11.96 -14.24 6.72
CA GLY A 342 11.49 -12.86 6.83
C GLY A 342 11.14 -12.23 5.48
N VAL A 343 10.73 -13.04 4.49
CA VAL A 343 10.35 -12.57 3.15
C VAL A 343 8.85 -12.75 2.90
N MET A 344 8.29 -11.91 2.04
CA MET A 344 6.93 -12.09 1.53
C MET A 344 6.86 -13.29 0.58
N ALA A 345 5.86 -14.15 0.77
CA ALA A 345 5.36 -15.08 -0.23
C ALA A 345 3.86 -14.82 -0.47
N SER A 346 3.46 -14.70 -1.72
CA SER A 346 2.08 -14.40 -2.11
C SER A 346 1.68 -15.19 -3.36
N VAL A 347 0.36 -15.31 -3.57
CA VAL A 347 -0.22 -15.96 -4.74
C VAL A 347 -0.81 -14.88 -5.65
N PHE A 348 -0.59 -15.01 -6.96
CA PHE A 348 -1.13 -14.12 -7.97
C PHE A 348 -2.61 -14.43 -8.28
N HIS A 349 -3.49 -14.17 -7.31
CA HIS A 349 -4.95 -14.22 -7.51
C HIS A 349 -5.45 -12.95 -8.22
N ASN A 350 -5.12 -12.82 -9.50
CA ASN A 350 -5.45 -11.64 -10.31
C ASN A 350 -6.96 -11.32 -10.34
N ARG A 351 -7.81 -12.36 -10.32
CA ARG A 351 -9.28 -12.20 -10.37
C ARG A 351 -9.89 -11.52 -9.14
N ARG A 352 -9.14 -11.29 -8.06
CA ARG A 352 -9.59 -10.44 -6.95
C ARG A 352 -9.75 -8.97 -7.36
N TRP A 353 -9.22 -8.60 -8.52
CA TRP A 353 -9.23 -7.25 -9.06
C TRP A 353 -10.15 -7.11 -10.28
N ASP A 354 -10.87 -8.16 -10.66
CA ASP A 354 -11.87 -8.07 -11.72
C ASP A 354 -12.98 -7.11 -11.27
N GLY A 355 -13.41 -6.21 -12.15
CA GLY A 355 -14.34 -5.11 -11.80
C GLY A 355 -15.70 -5.62 -11.33
N ASP A 356 -16.17 -6.74 -11.88
CA ASP A 356 -17.38 -7.42 -11.45
C ASP A 356 -17.24 -7.95 -10.01
N PHE A 357 -16.13 -8.63 -9.68
CA PHE A 357 -15.86 -9.13 -8.34
C PHE A 357 -15.76 -8.00 -7.31
N LEU A 358 -15.05 -6.91 -7.63
CA LEU A 358 -14.96 -5.74 -6.76
C LEU A 358 -16.34 -5.09 -6.53
N THR A 359 -17.17 -5.04 -7.58
CA THR A 359 -18.54 -4.52 -7.48
C THR A 359 -19.39 -5.40 -6.57
N ILE A 360 -19.36 -6.72 -6.77
CA ILE A 360 -20.08 -7.67 -5.90
C ILE A 360 -19.64 -7.53 -4.45
N LYS A 361 -18.33 -7.49 -4.20
CA LYS A 361 -17.77 -7.32 -2.86
C LYS A 361 -18.26 -6.03 -2.19
N LYS A 362 -18.32 -4.92 -2.95
CA LYS A 362 -18.87 -3.65 -2.47
C LYS A 362 -20.36 -3.75 -2.15
N VAL A 363 -21.17 -4.32 -3.05
CA VAL A 363 -22.62 -4.49 -2.86
C VAL A 363 -22.93 -5.30 -1.58
N ILE A 364 -22.14 -6.35 -1.31
CA ILE A 364 -22.24 -7.14 -0.07
C ILE A 364 -21.80 -6.31 1.14
N ALA A 365 -20.64 -5.65 1.06
CA ALA A 365 -20.10 -4.86 2.17
C ALA A 365 -21.02 -3.69 2.57
N ASP A 366 -21.69 -3.07 1.59
CA ASP A 366 -22.66 -2.00 1.78
C ASP A 366 -24.03 -2.53 2.28
N GLY A 367 -24.21 -3.85 2.38
CA GLY A 367 -25.44 -4.48 2.86
C GLY A 367 -26.65 -4.34 1.92
N LEU A 368 -26.44 -3.94 0.66
CA LEU A 368 -27.51 -3.66 -0.31
C LEU A 368 -28.37 -4.88 -0.64
N ILE A 369 -27.76 -6.05 -0.51
CA ILE A 369 -28.40 -7.35 -0.74
C ILE A 369 -28.37 -8.20 0.52
N GLY A 370 -28.21 -7.57 1.70
CA GLY A 370 -27.96 -8.13 3.06
C GLY A 370 -27.04 -9.36 3.15
N GLU A 371 -27.35 -10.33 4.03
CA GLU A 371 -26.48 -11.49 4.27
C GLU A 371 -26.50 -12.55 3.16
N VAL A 372 -25.34 -12.76 2.54
CA VAL A 372 -25.13 -13.79 1.52
C VAL A 372 -25.43 -15.19 2.06
N PHE A 373 -26.49 -15.83 1.56
CA PHE A 373 -26.82 -17.23 1.89
C PHE A 373 -26.48 -18.25 0.78
N HIS A 374 -26.20 -17.78 -0.45
CA HIS A 374 -25.90 -18.65 -1.59
C HIS A 374 -24.94 -17.97 -2.57
N ILE A 375 -23.96 -18.72 -3.05
CA ILE A 375 -23.04 -18.33 -4.13
C ILE A 375 -22.91 -19.51 -5.10
N GLU A 376 -23.14 -19.26 -6.38
CA GLU A 376 -22.94 -20.24 -7.45
C GLU A 376 -22.02 -19.65 -8.53
N GLY A 377 -21.06 -20.47 -8.99
CA GLY A 377 -20.14 -20.12 -10.05
C GLY A 377 -19.91 -21.31 -10.97
N TYR A 378 -19.94 -21.07 -12.28
CA TYR A 378 -19.71 -22.08 -13.30
C TYR A 378 -18.64 -21.59 -14.27
N SER A 379 -17.64 -22.45 -14.53
CA SER A 379 -16.71 -22.33 -15.64
C SER A 379 -16.42 -23.71 -16.19
N GLY A 380 -16.71 -23.92 -17.46
CA GLY A 380 -16.52 -25.20 -18.11
C GLY A 380 -17.25 -25.30 -19.44
N GLY A 381 -16.99 -26.40 -20.12
CA GLY A 381 -17.70 -26.83 -21.31
C GLY A 381 -17.62 -28.34 -21.43
N TYR A 382 -18.31 -28.89 -22.43
CA TYR A 382 -18.46 -30.34 -22.61
C TYR A 382 -17.36 -30.97 -23.50
N SER A 383 -16.31 -30.22 -23.85
CA SER A 383 -15.24 -30.68 -24.75
C SER A 383 -14.06 -31.29 -23.99
N HIS A 384 -13.38 -32.25 -24.63
CA HIS A 384 -12.14 -32.81 -24.07
C HIS A 384 -11.07 -31.71 -23.92
N PRO A 385 -10.38 -31.61 -22.77
CA PRO A 385 -9.29 -30.66 -22.61
C PRO A 385 -8.12 -31.05 -23.53
N ARG A 386 -7.41 -30.06 -24.09
CA ARG A 386 -6.33 -30.29 -25.08
C ARG A 386 -5.26 -31.29 -24.59
N HIS A 387 -4.43 -31.85 -25.48
CA HIS A 387 -3.35 -32.78 -25.11
C HIS A 387 -2.06 -32.05 -24.67
N TRP A 388 -2.10 -31.47 -23.47
CA TRP A 388 -0.99 -30.70 -22.87
C TRP A 388 -0.96 -30.93 -21.35
N TRP A 389 0.05 -30.39 -20.67
CA TRP A 389 0.28 -30.66 -19.25
C TRP A 389 -0.88 -30.28 -18.32
N ARG A 390 -1.72 -29.29 -18.69
CA ARG A 390 -2.91 -28.93 -17.89
C ARG A 390 -3.97 -30.02 -17.85
N SER A 391 -3.96 -30.94 -18.82
CA SER A 391 -4.82 -32.13 -18.85
C SER A 391 -4.22 -33.32 -18.11
N HIS A 392 -2.99 -33.19 -17.59
CA HIS A 392 -2.30 -34.25 -16.87
C HIS A 392 -2.42 -34.01 -15.36
N LYS A 393 -3.30 -34.77 -14.69
CA LYS A 393 -3.63 -34.58 -13.26
C LYS A 393 -2.40 -34.51 -12.33
N PRO A 394 -1.35 -35.35 -12.47
CA PRO A 394 -0.13 -35.22 -11.67
C PRO A 394 0.62 -33.88 -11.82
N ILE A 395 0.47 -33.20 -12.95
CA ILE A 395 1.14 -31.91 -13.19
C ILE A 395 0.24 -30.76 -12.76
N SER A 396 -1.04 -30.78 -13.15
CA SER A 396 -1.93 -29.63 -13.02
C SER A 396 -2.86 -29.66 -11.81
N GLY A 397 -3.13 -30.83 -11.24
CA GLY A 397 -4.21 -31.05 -10.27
C GLY A 397 -5.62 -31.14 -10.90
N GLY A 398 -5.75 -30.81 -12.18
CA GLY A 398 -7.03 -30.81 -12.91
C GLY A 398 -7.77 -29.47 -12.89
N ALA A 399 -8.99 -29.46 -13.44
CA ALA A 399 -9.78 -28.24 -13.64
C ALA A 399 -10.10 -27.47 -12.34
N ILE A 400 -10.23 -28.18 -11.22
CA ILE A 400 -10.46 -27.56 -9.90
C ILE A 400 -9.26 -26.71 -9.44
N TYR A 401 -8.03 -27.11 -9.79
CA TYR A 401 -6.83 -26.33 -9.47
C TYR A 401 -6.62 -25.16 -10.43
N ASP A 402 -6.95 -25.36 -11.72
CA ASP A 402 -6.77 -24.33 -12.73
C ASP A 402 -7.84 -23.23 -12.61
N TRP A 403 -9.13 -23.58 -12.68
CA TRP A 403 -10.22 -22.60 -12.61
C TRP A 403 -10.93 -22.58 -11.26
N GLY A 404 -11.11 -23.74 -10.63
CA GLY A 404 -11.79 -23.84 -9.33
C GLY A 404 -11.12 -23.00 -8.23
N ALA A 405 -9.79 -22.88 -8.25
CA ALA A 405 -9.04 -22.07 -7.31
C ALA A 405 -9.49 -20.59 -7.30
N HIS A 406 -9.93 -20.04 -8.44
CA HIS A 406 -10.48 -18.69 -8.49
C HIS A 406 -11.84 -18.59 -7.79
N PHE A 407 -12.73 -19.57 -8.02
CA PHE A 407 -14.06 -19.56 -7.40
C PHE A 407 -13.98 -19.79 -5.89
N VAL A 408 -13.15 -20.73 -5.45
CA VAL A 408 -12.92 -20.97 -4.02
C VAL A 408 -12.35 -19.72 -3.35
N ASP A 409 -11.39 -19.06 -3.99
CA ASP A 409 -10.84 -17.79 -3.52
C ASP A 409 -11.91 -16.69 -3.43
N TRP A 410 -12.76 -16.55 -4.45
CA TRP A 410 -13.87 -15.60 -4.41
C TRP A 410 -14.84 -15.89 -3.27
N ILE A 411 -15.28 -17.14 -3.10
CA ILE A 411 -16.20 -17.54 -2.02
C ILE A 411 -15.61 -17.17 -0.65
N LEU A 412 -14.34 -17.50 -0.41
CA LEU A 412 -13.61 -17.15 0.82
C LEU A 412 -13.55 -15.63 1.09
N ASN A 413 -13.55 -14.81 0.03
CA ASN A 413 -13.48 -13.36 0.15
C ASN A 413 -14.86 -12.68 0.22
N LEU A 414 -15.94 -13.34 -0.22
CA LEU A 414 -17.30 -12.80 -0.24
C LEU A 414 -18.14 -13.26 0.96
N VAL A 415 -17.89 -14.45 1.49
CA VAL A 415 -18.63 -14.98 2.64
C VAL A 415 -17.86 -14.65 3.93
N PRO A 416 -18.40 -13.80 4.82
CA PRO A 416 -17.81 -13.56 6.12
C PRO A 416 -18.05 -14.75 7.06
N GLY A 417 -17.30 -15.84 6.90
CA GLY A 417 -17.33 -17.01 7.77
C GLY A 417 -15.92 -17.54 8.08
N ARG A 418 -15.75 -18.19 9.24
CA ARG A 418 -14.64 -19.14 9.42
C ARG A 418 -15.02 -20.37 8.59
N MET A 419 -14.23 -20.69 7.56
CA MET A 419 -14.21 -22.06 7.05
C MET A 419 -13.39 -22.93 8.00
#